data_AF-A0A4Q4XYA8-F1
#
_entry.id   AF-A0A4Q4XYA8-F1
#
_cell.length_a   1.000
_cell.length_b   1.000
_cell.length_c   1.000
_cell.angle_alpha   90.00
_cell.angle_beta   90.00
_cell.angle_gamma   90.00
#
_symmetry.space_group_name_H-M   'P 1'
#
loop_
_entity.id
_entity.type
_entity.pdbx_description
1 polymer ?
#
loop_
_entity_poly.entity_id
_entity_poly.type
_entity_poly.pdbx_seq_one_letter_code
_entity_poly.pdbx_strand_id
1 'polypeptide(L)'
;MSTLLNMLGNLERVPEDQVPSPGSYYPNWGFTIYRTQYGGSSDQKWQALLDKIQAQLVEELEEEGGDDDDDAQAREKLSSLFRLDARSDAGLLQHASMDQVRQLYQDNQGGSPLNADLPTHRYFLLADAEVLEDAGRGEFWVKCVQPDYVAADYVPKNARLGGGQRYFGWMKMTTRSVFDLWRELDTRHLEGIAPQTIGGMHLVMWDGQFT
;
A
#
# COMPACT_ATOMS: atom_id res chain seq x y z
N MET A 1 -11.75 -17.19 14.45
CA MET A 1 -10.34 -16.78 14.36
C MET A 1 -10.37 -15.31 13.99
N SER A 2 -9.75 -14.46 14.81
CA SER A 2 -9.77 -13.01 14.59
C SER A 2 -9.03 -12.63 13.30
N THR A 3 -9.30 -11.43 12.79
CA THR A 3 -8.62 -10.86 11.62
C THR A 3 -7.11 -10.80 11.82
N LEU A 4 -6.67 -10.42 13.03
CA LEU A 4 -5.25 -10.29 13.38
C LEU A 4 -4.52 -11.63 13.33
N LEU A 5 -5.12 -12.67 13.91
CA LEU A 5 -4.54 -14.02 13.90
C LEU A 5 -4.49 -14.60 12.48
N ASN A 6 -5.50 -14.32 11.64
CA ASN A 6 -5.49 -14.73 10.24
C ASN A 6 -4.34 -14.05 9.48
N MET A 7 -4.20 -12.73 9.61
CA MET A 7 -3.11 -12.00 8.95
C MET A 7 -1.74 -12.47 9.43
N LEU A 8 -1.56 -12.68 10.74
CA LEU A 8 -0.30 -13.19 11.27
C LEU A 8 0.00 -14.60 10.74
N GLY A 9 -1.01 -15.47 10.67
CA GLY A 9 -0.89 -16.80 10.06
C GLY A 9 -0.51 -16.75 8.58
N ASN A 10 -1.01 -15.79 7.80
CA ASN A 10 -0.63 -15.61 6.39
C ASN A 10 0.82 -15.13 6.22
N LEU A 11 1.35 -14.40 7.21
CA LEU A 11 2.76 -14.00 7.23
C LEU A 11 3.69 -15.15 7.66
N GLU A 12 3.18 -16.16 8.35
CA GLU A 12 3.97 -17.27 8.85
C GLU A 12 4.63 -18.04 7.70
N ARG A 13 5.96 -18.07 7.67
CA ARG A 13 6.72 -18.89 6.73
C ARG A 13 7.40 -20.04 7.44
N VAL A 14 7.21 -21.24 6.89
CA VAL A 14 7.94 -22.44 7.28
C VAL A 14 9.16 -22.57 6.35
N PRO A 15 10.40 -22.59 6.86
CA PRO A 15 11.56 -22.83 6.01
C PRO A 15 11.49 -24.22 5.37
N GLU A 16 11.51 -24.31 4.03
CA GLU A 16 11.41 -25.59 3.31
C GLU A 16 12.64 -26.49 3.48
N ASP A 17 13.80 -25.95 3.87
CA ASP A 17 15.10 -26.63 3.72
C ASP A 17 15.92 -26.90 4.99
N GLN A 18 15.35 -26.87 6.22
CA GLN A 18 16.16 -27.17 7.42
C GLN A 18 15.47 -28.05 8.47
N VAL A 19 16.07 -29.22 8.71
CA VAL A 19 15.87 -30.08 9.90
C VAL A 19 16.91 -29.69 10.96
N PRO A 20 16.59 -29.61 12.27
CA PRO A 20 15.45 -28.99 12.92
C PRO A 20 15.91 -27.72 13.69
N SER A 21 15.48 -26.51 13.30
CA SER A 21 15.62 -25.30 14.12
C SER A 21 14.71 -24.17 13.61
N PRO A 22 14.37 -23.15 14.41
CA PRO A 22 13.51 -23.19 15.58
C PRO A 22 12.31 -22.24 15.36
N GLY A 23 11.09 -22.76 15.43
CA GLY A 23 9.89 -21.93 15.34
C GLY A 23 9.69 -21.22 14.00
N SER A 24 8.47 -20.74 13.80
CA SER A 24 8.05 -20.07 12.58
C SER A 24 8.73 -18.70 12.43
N TYR A 25 9.09 -18.31 11.21
CA TYR A 25 9.61 -16.98 10.91
C TYR A 25 8.54 -16.12 10.23
N TYR A 26 8.46 -14.85 10.63
CA TYR A 26 7.53 -13.88 10.07
C TYR A 26 8.33 -12.79 9.33
N PRO A 27 8.15 -12.63 8.00
CA PRO A 27 8.77 -11.54 7.26
C PRO A 27 8.16 -10.20 7.69
N ASN A 28 8.90 -9.12 7.45
CA ASN A 28 8.32 -7.78 7.53
C ASN A 28 7.20 -7.64 6.49
N TRP A 29 6.19 -6.84 6.80
CA TRP A 29 5.07 -6.53 5.91
C TRP A 29 4.90 -5.02 5.76
N GLY A 30 4.09 -4.57 4.80
CA GLY A 30 3.84 -3.16 4.52
C GLY A 30 4.17 -2.79 3.08
N PHE A 31 4.51 -1.53 2.80
CA PHE A 31 4.69 -1.08 1.42
C PHE A 31 5.95 -0.23 1.24
N THR A 32 6.49 -0.24 0.03
CA THR A 32 7.39 0.82 -0.42
C THR A 32 6.57 2.05 -0.76
N ILE A 33 6.99 3.22 -0.27
CA ILE A 33 6.35 4.51 -0.56
C ILE A 33 7.35 5.48 -1.18
N TYR A 34 6.97 6.11 -2.28
CA TYR A 34 7.79 7.08 -3.00
C TYR A 34 7.23 8.49 -2.83
N ARG A 35 8.12 9.47 -2.66
CA ARG A 35 7.77 10.89 -2.84
C ARG A 35 8.39 11.46 -4.11
N THR A 36 7.66 12.30 -4.82
CA THR A 36 8.16 12.94 -6.07
C THR A 36 8.24 14.45 -6.01
N GLN A 37 7.71 15.07 -4.94
CA GLN A 37 7.77 16.52 -4.73
C GLN A 37 8.83 16.88 -3.68
N TYR A 38 9.67 17.86 -4.02
CA TYR A 38 10.81 18.31 -3.23
C TYR A 38 10.85 19.85 -3.12
N GLY A 39 11.54 20.36 -2.11
CA GLY A 39 11.71 21.80 -1.85
C GLY A 39 10.60 22.43 -1.01
N GLY A 40 10.82 23.66 -0.53
CA GLY A 40 9.89 24.37 0.35
C GLY A 40 9.62 23.60 1.65
N SER A 41 8.34 23.44 2.01
CA SER A 41 7.91 22.66 3.19
C SER A 41 7.61 21.17 2.88
N SER A 42 7.98 20.67 1.70
CA SER A 42 7.69 19.28 1.29
C SER A 42 8.32 18.24 2.22
N ASP A 43 9.52 18.49 2.76
CA ASP A 43 10.18 17.58 3.70
C ASP A 43 9.36 17.39 4.99
N GLN A 44 8.83 18.48 5.53
CA GLN A 44 7.97 18.45 6.72
C GLN A 44 6.64 17.76 6.43
N LYS A 45 6.03 18.04 5.28
CA LYS A 45 4.77 17.41 4.82
C LYS A 45 4.95 15.91 4.60
N TRP A 46 6.09 15.52 4.01
CA TRP A 46 6.46 14.12 3.81
C TRP A 46 6.62 13.39 5.15
N GLN A 47 7.37 13.96 6.09
CA GLN A 47 7.53 13.35 7.41
C GLN A 47 6.18 13.23 8.13
N ALA A 48 5.36 14.28 8.10
CA ALA A 48 4.03 14.26 8.71
C ALA A 48 3.12 13.17 8.10
N LEU A 49 3.21 12.93 6.78
CA LEU A 49 2.48 11.85 6.12
C LEU A 49 2.95 10.47 6.61
N LEU A 50 4.26 10.24 6.69
CA LEU A 50 4.81 8.97 7.17
C LEU A 50 4.43 8.71 8.63
N ASP A 51 4.58 9.71 9.50
CA ASP A 51 4.21 9.62 10.91
C ASP A 51 2.71 9.33 11.05
N LYS A 52 1.88 9.95 10.22
CA LYS A 52 0.43 9.74 10.25
C LYS A 52 0.04 8.32 9.82
N ILE A 53 0.67 7.77 8.80
CA ILE A 53 0.45 6.37 8.38
C ILE A 53 0.81 5.41 9.52
N GLN A 54 1.96 5.61 10.16
CA GLN A 54 2.38 4.75 11.27
C GLN A 54 1.44 4.85 12.48
N ALA A 55 1.06 6.07 12.86
CA ALA A 55 0.14 6.29 13.98
C ALA A 55 -1.22 5.66 13.72
N GLN A 56 -1.81 5.90 12.54
CA GLN A 56 -3.10 5.32 12.18
C GLN A 56 -3.04 3.81 12.06
N LEU A 57 -1.93 3.24 11.61
CA LEU A 57 -1.81 1.78 11.60
C LEU A 57 -1.91 1.19 13.01
N VAL A 58 -1.25 1.81 13.99
CA VAL A 58 -1.34 1.35 15.38
C VAL A 58 -2.78 1.48 15.90
N GLU A 59 -3.43 2.62 15.63
CA GLU A 59 -4.85 2.85 15.97
C GLU A 59 -5.75 1.76 15.34
N GLU A 60 -5.62 1.46 14.05
CA GLU A 60 -6.41 0.41 13.37
C GLU A 60 -6.15 -0.98 13.95
N LEU A 61 -4.88 -1.31 14.24
CA LEU A 61 -4.55 -2.59 14.86
C LEU A 61 -5.16 -2.71 16.26
N GLU A 62 -5.22 -1.62 17.03
CA GLU A 62 -5.87 -1.57 18.35
C GLU A 62 -7.39 -1.70 18.28
N GLU A 63 -8.02 -1.11 17.26
CA GLU A 63 -9.47 -1.24 17.01
C GLU A 63 -9.84 -2.64 16.48
N GLU A 64 -8.89 -3.34 15.84
CA GLU A 64 -9.07 -4.69 15.34
C GLU A 64 -8.82 -5.75 16.44
N GLY A 65 -9.66 -6.78 16.47
CA GLY A 65 -9.56 -7.89 17.43
C GLY A 65 -10.22 -7.64 18.78
N GLY A 66 -10.22 -8.66 19.64
CA GLY A 66 -10.72 -8.61 21.01
C GLY A 66 -9.65 -8.25 22.05
N ASP A 67 -10.07 -8.22 23.31
CA ASP A 67 -9.19 -7.98 24.46
C ASP A 67 -8.50 -9.27 24.99
N ASP A 68 -8.54 -10.37 24.22
CA ASP A 68 -7.89 -11.61 24.61
C ASP A 68 -6.37 -11.58 24.40
N ASP A 69 -5.66 -12.45 25.11
CA ASP A 69 -4.20 -12.50 25.11
C ASP A 69 -3.63 -12.86 23.73
N ASP A 70 -4.37 -13.59 22.90
CA ASP A 70 -3.94 -14.01 21.57
C ASP A 70 -3.97 -12.82 20.60
N ASP A 71 -5.05 -12.04 20.62
CA ASP A 71 -5.17 -10.82 19.81
C ASP A 71 -4.20 -9.74 20.28
N ALA A 72 -3.97 -9.58 21.59
CA ALA A 72 -2.95 -8.67 22.10
C ALA A 72 -1.54 -9.00 21.59
N GLN A 73 -1.17 -10.28 21.60
CA GLN A 73 0.11 -10.74 21.06
C GLN A 73 0.19 -10.56 19.54
N ALA A 74 -0.90 -10.82 18.83
CA ALA A 74 -0.96 -10.62 17.38
C ALA A 74 -0.78 -9.13 17.02
N ARG A 75 -1.45 -8.20 17.73
CA ARG A 75 -1.29 -6.75 17.54
C ARG A 75 0.16 -6.32 17.72
N GLU A 76 0.78 -6.71 18.83
CA GLU A 76 2.18 -6.37 19.14
C GLU A 76 3.11 -6.91 18.03
N LYS A 77 2.90 -8.17 17.62
CA LYS A 77 3.72 -8.81 16.61
C LYS A 77 3.57 -8.12 15.25
N LEU A 78 2.34 -7.89 14.80
CA LEU A 78 2.05 -7.23 13.53
C LEU A 78 2.62 -5.81 13.49
N SER A 79 2.42 -5.03 14.55
CA SER A 79 3.01 -3.70 14.69
C SER A 79 4.54 -3.74 14.58
N SER A 80 5.20 -4.70 15.26
CA SER A 80 6.66 -4.85 15.23
C SER A 80 7.23 -5.21 13.85
N LEU A 81 6.44 -5.89 13.01
CA LEU A 81 6.82 -6.36 11.68
C LEU A 81 6.51 -5.35 10.58
N PHE A 82 5.67 -4.34 10.86
CA PHE A 82 5.30 -3.35 9.86
C PHE A 82 6.51 -2.50 9.43
N ARG A 83 6.67 -2.33 8.13
CA ARG A 83 7.67 -1.47 7.52
C ARG A 83 7.03 -0.61 6.45
N LEU A 84 7.29 0.67 6.52
CA LEU A 84 7.05 1.62 5.44
C LEU A 84 8.40 1.97 4.83
N ASP A 85 8.71 1.36 3.69
CA ASP A 85 10.00 1.54 3.00
C ASP A 85 9.99 2.86 2.21
N ALA A 86 10.35 3.94 2.92
CA ALA A 86 10.26 5.32 2.44
C ALA A 86 11.41 5.69 1.49
N ARG A 87 11.09 5.95 0.21
CA ARG A 87 12.03 6.31 -0.85
C ARG A 87 11.95 7.80 -1.19
N SER A 88 13.09 8.48 -1.04
CA SER A 88 13.20 9.94 -1.05
C SER A 88 14.49 10.45 -1.74
N ASP A 89 14.98 9.73 -2.75
CA ASP A 89 16.12 10.19 -3.53
C ASP A 89 15.69 11.24 -4.56
N ALA A 90 16.00 12.51 -4.29
CA ALA A 90 15.67 13.62 -5.18
C ALA A 90 16.33 13.48 -6.57
N GLY A 91 17.52 12.87 -6.67
CA GLY A 91 18.21 12.69 -7.95
C GLY A 91 17.47 11.74 -8.89
N LEU A 92 16.65 10.84 -8.35
CA LEU A 92 15.86 9.87 -9.11
C LEU A 92 14.38 10.25 -9.21
N LEU A 93 13.81 10.85 -8.16
CA LEU A 93 12.36 10.95 -7.99
C LEU A 93 11.82 12.37 -8.15
N GLN A 94 12.67 13.39 -8.20
CA GLN A 94 12.21 14.77 -8.28
C GLN A 94 11.40 15.00 -9.57
N HIS A 95 10.14 15.39 -9.41
CA HIS A 95 9.16 15.58 -10.49
C HIS A 95 8.93 14.34 -11.36
N ALA A 96 9.27 13.15 -10.86
CA ALA A 96 8.98 11.90 -11.55
C ALA A 96 7.46 11.72 -11.69
N SER A 97 7.01 11.39 -12.91
CA SER A 97 5.64 10.99 -13.16
C SER A 97 5.36 9.62 -12.54
N MET A 98 4.08 9.29 -12.34
CA MET A 98 3.69 7.96 -11.85
C MET A 98 4.25 6.84 -12.73
N ASP A 99 4.25 7.00 -14.05
CA ASP A 99 4.79 6.00 -14.98
C ASP A 99 6.32 5.86 -14.87
N GLN A 100 7.03 6.96 -14.61
CA GLN A 100 8.46 6.90 -14.31
C GLN A 100 8.71 6.14 -13.00
N VAL A 101 7.91 6.37 -11.95
CA VAL A 101 8.02 5.62 -10.68
C VAL A 101 7.69 4.14 -10.87
N ARG A 102 6.70 3.79 -11.71
CA ARG A 102 6.42 2.39 -12.08
C ARG A 102 7.64 1.72 -12.71
N GLN A 103 8.34 2.42 -13.60
CA GLN A 103 9.55 1.90 -14.22
C GLN A 103 10.68 1.73 -13.20
N LEU A 104 10.92 2.74 -12.35
CA LEU A 104 11.93 2.67 -11.28
C LEU A 104 11.67 1.49 -10.34
N TYR A 105 10.42 1.25 -9.96
CA TYR A 105 10.01 0.12 -9.12
C TYR A 105 10.31 -1.22 -9.80
N GLN A 106 9.95 -1.38 -11.08
CA GLN A 106 10.17 -2.61 -11.83
C GLN A 106 11.66 -2.90 -12.06
N ASP A 107 12.46 -1.86 -12.26
CA ASP A 107 13.90 -1.96 -12.46
C ASP A 107 14.70 -2.07 -11.15
N ASN A 108 14.02 -2.06 -9.99
CA ASN A 108 14.64 -2.01 -8.65
C ASN A 108 15.63 -0.84 -8.48
N GLN A 109 15.38 0.28 -9.16
CA GLN A 109 16.22 1.46 -9.04
C GLN A 109 15.98 2.14 -7.69
N GLY A 110 17.07 2.40 -6.97
CA GLY A 110 17.01 2.82 -5.56
C GLY A 110 17.00 1.65 -4.57
N GLY A 111 17.03 0.40 -5.03
CA GLY A 111 17.07 -0.82 -4.22
C GLY A 111 15.84 -1.71 -4.44
N SER A 112 15.93 -2.97 -4.00
CA SER A 112 14.79 -3.89 -4.05
C SER A 112 13.63 -3.33 -3.22
N PRO A 113 12.40 -3.27 -3.76
CA PRO A 113 11.24 -2.85 -3.00
C PRO A 113 10.91 -3.89 -1.92
N LEU A 114 10.16 -3.44 -0.91
CA LEU A 114 9.58 -4.33 0.07
C LEU A 114 8.67 -5.33 -0.63
N ASN A 115 8.68 -6.59 -0.18
CA ASN A 115 7.84 -7.67 -0.71
C ASN A 115 8.10 -8.03 -2.19
N ALA A 116 9.29 -7.78 -2.72
CA ALA A 116 9.67 -8.19 -4.09
C ALA A 116 9.38 -9.68 -4.37
N ASP A 117 9.51 -10.53 -3.35
CA ASP A 117 9.28 -11.99 -3.42
C ASP A 117 7.83 -12.40 -3.12
N LEU A 118 6.89 -11.47 -2.94
CA LEU A 118 5.48 -11.74 -2.66
C LEU A 118 4.59 -11.14 -3.76
N PRO A 119 4.31 -11.90 -4.85
CA PRO A 119 3.62 -11.38 -6.03
C PRO A 119 2.28 -10.70 -5.77
N THR A 120 1.51 -11.19 -4.79
CA THR A 120 0.21 -10.65 -4.42
C THR A 120 0.30 -9.24 -3.82
N HIS A 121 1.45 -8.83 -3.31
CA HIS A 121 1.66 -7.57 -2.60
C HIS A 121 2.62 -6.61 -3.32
N ARG A 122 2.91 -6.86 -4.60
CA ARG A 122 3.79 -6.00 -5.42
C ARG A 122 3.08 -4.74 -5.88
N TYR A 123 2.71 -3.89 -4.93
CA TYR A 123 2.16 -2.56 -5.13
C TYR A 123 3.00 -1.55 -4.34
N PHE A 124 2.97 -0.29 -4.75
CA PHE A 124 3.65 0.78 -4.02
C PHE A 124 2.72 1.95 -3.72
N LEU A 125 3.06 2.71 -2.70
CA LEU A 125 2.39 3.94 -2.36
C LEU A 125 3.13 5.12 -3.00
N LEU A 126 2.39 6.13 -3.46
CA LEU A 126 2.94 7.33 -4.08
C LEU A 126 2.39 8.58 -3.41
N ALA A 127 3.31 9.46 -3.01
CA ALA A 127 3.05 10.80 -2.50
C ALA A 127 3.64 11.85 -3.46
N ASP A 128 2.83 12.28 -4.42
CA ASP A 128 3.19 13.37 -5.32
C ASP A 128 2.83 14.74 -4.73
N ALA A 129 2.95 15.80 -5.53
CA ALA A 129 2.71 17.17 -5.08
C ALA A 129 1.31 17.34 -4.47
N GLU A 130 0.28 16.74 -5.09
CA GLU A 130 -1.11 16.80 -4.62
C GLU A 130 -1.24 16.18 -3.22
N VAL A 131 -0.68 14.98 -3.03
CA VAL A 131 -0.71 14.29 -1.73
C VAL A 131 -0.01 15.11 -0.64
N LEU A 132 1.18 15.66 -0.93
CA LEU A 132 1.93 16.42 0.08
C LEU A 132 1.31 17.79 0.38
N GLU A 133 0.67 18.43 -0.61
CA GLU A 133 -0.07 19.67 -0.40
C GLU A 133 -1.26 19.47 0.55
N ASP A 134 -2.01 18.39 0.36
CA ASP A 134 -3.15 18.00 1.19
C ASP A 134 -2.71 17.61 2.61
N ALA A 135 -1.62 16.82 2.73
CA ALA A 135 -1.04 16.49 4.03
C ALA A 135 -0.63 17.76 4.81
N GLY A 136 -0.14 18.79 4.12
CA GLY A 136 0.16 20.08 4.72
C GLY A 136 -1.06 20.86 5.24
N ARG A 137 -2.28 20.49 4.83
CA ARG A 137 -3.55 21.01 5.33
C ARG A 137 -4.20 20.10 6.38
N GLY A 138 -3.56 18.98 6.71
CA GLY A 138 -4.09 17.97 7.64
C GLY A 138 -5.01 16.93 6.99
N GLU A 139 -5.06 16.89 5.65
CA GLU A 139 -5.81 15.89 4.89
C GLU A 139 -4.86 14.76 4.45
N PHE A 140 -4.99 13.58 5.07
CA PHE A 140 -4.03 12.49 4.86
C PHE A 140 -4.63 11.37 3.99
N TRP A 141 -4.00 11.16 2.83
CA TRP A 141 -4.33 10.10 1.87
C TRP A 141 -3.09 9.77 1.03
N VAL A 142 -3.12 8.66 0.30
CA VAL A 142 -2.03 8.23 -0.59
C VAL A 142 -2.57 7.61 -1.87
N LYS A 143 -1.72 7.52 -2.90
CA LYS A 143 -2.02 6.78 -4.13
C LYS A 143 -1.44 5.38 -4.00
N CYS A 144 -2.27 4.35 -4.05
CA CYS A 144 -1.80 2.96 -4.20
C CYS A 144 -1.70 2.64 -5.68
N VAL A 145 -0.52 2.22 -6.15
CA VAL A 145 -0.19 2.10 -7.57
C VAL A 145 0.18 0.67 -7.92
N GLN A 146 -0.42 0.17 -9.00
CA GLN A 146 -0.02 -1.06 -9.67
C GLN A 146 1.18 -0.79 -10.59
N PRO A 147 2.33 -1.45 -10.36
CA PRO A 147 3.56 -1.19 -11.11
C PRO A 147 3.51 -1.70 -12.55
N ASP A 148 2.94 -2.87 -12.78
CA ASP A 148 2.88 -3.58 -14.06
C ASP A 148 1.60 -3.26 -14.87
N TYR A 149 0.93 -2.16 -14.55
CA TYR A 149 -0.30 -1.75 -15.22
C TYR A 149 -0.08 -1.49 -16.72
N VAL A 150 -0.83 -2.20 -17.56
CA VAL A 150 -0.89 -1.99 -19.00
C VAL A 150 -2.30 -1.63 -19.40
N ALA A 151 -2.51 -0.39 -19.86
CA ALA A 151 -3.85 0.14 -20.15
C ALA A 151 -4.68 -0.73 -21.12
N ALA A 152 -4.04 -1.40 -22.08
CA ALA A 152 -4.69 -2.26 -23.06
C ALA A 152 -5.42 -3.46 -22.42
N ASP A 153 -4.96 -3.94 -21.26
CA ASP A 153 -5.53 -5.09 -20.56
C ASP A 153 -6.86 -4.76 -19.86
N TYR A 154 -7.11 -3.47 -19.62
CA TYR A 154 -8.27 -2.96 -18.88
C TYR A 154 -9.30 -2.28 -19.79
N VAL A 155 -9.11 -2.32 -21.11
CA VAL A 155 -10.10 -1.81 -22.06
C VAL A 155 -11.32 -2.74 -22.11
N PRO A 156 -12.54 -2.24 -21.87
CA PRO A 156 -13.72 -3.09 -21.90
C PRO A 156 -13.93 -3.76 -23.27
N LYS A 157 -14.04 -5.09 -23.29
CA LYS A 157 -14.26 -5.88 -24.52
C LYS A 157 -15.59 -5.55 -25.22
N ASN A 158 -16.56 -4.98 -24.48
CA ASN A 158 -17.89 -4.63 -24.99
C ASN A 158 -18.17 -3.12 -24.88
N ALA A 159 -17.63 -2.32 -25.81
CA ALA A 159 -17.85 -0.88 -25.88
C ALA A 159 -19.33 -0.47 -26.06
N ARG A 160 -20.21 -1.39 -26.51
CA ARG A 160 -21.64 -1.14 -26.75
C ARG A 160 -22.47 -0.92 -25.47
N LEU A 161 -21.95 -1.31 -24.30
CA LEU A 161 -22.64 -1.14 -23.00
C LEU A 161 -22.19 0.13 -22.24
N GLY A 162 -21.51 1.06 -22.92
CA GLY A 162 -21.38 2.45 -22.44
C GLY A 162 -20.51 2.66 -21.19
N GLY A 163 -19.71 1.67 -20.78
CA GLY A 163 -18.68 1.88 -19.77
C GLY A 163 -17.35 2.19 -20.45
N GLY A 164 -16.83 3.40 -20.27
CA GLY A 164 -15.40 3.66 -20.49
C GLY A 164 -14.54 2.82 -19.53
N GLN A 165 -13.24 2.80 -19.74
CA GLN A 165 -12.29 2.17 -18.81
C GLN A 165 -12.51 2.72 -17.38
N ARG A 166 -12.62 1.81 -16.40
CA ARG A 166 -12.99 2.13 -15.01
C ARG A 166 -11.84 2.00 -14.01
N TYR A 167 -10.71 1.47 -14.44
CA TYR A 167 -9.52 1.30 -13.62
C TYR A 167 -8.27 1.73 -14.40
N PHE A 168 -7.39 2.49 -13.76
CA PHE A 168 -6.22 3.12 -14.41
C PHE A 168 -4.89 2.74 -13.73
N GLY A 169 -4.85 1.58 -13.08
CA GLY A 169 -3.63 1.04 -12.48
C GLY A 169 -3.22 1.71 -11.17
N TRP A 170 -4.12 2.44 -10.53
CA TRP A 170 -3.92 3.01 -9.20
C TRP A 170 -5.27 3.35 -8.56
N MET A 171 -5.28 3.61 -7.26
CA MET A 171 -6.43 4.13 -6.53
C MET A 171 -6.02 5.17 -5.48
N LYS A 172 -6.91 6.12 -5.21
CA LYS A 172 -6.81 7.04 -4.08
C LYS A 172 -7.34 6.35 -2.83
N MET A 173 -6.56 6.32 -1.76
CA MET A 173 -6.96 5.69 -0.50
C MET A 173 -6.62 6.55 0.72
N THR A 174 -7.36 6.38 1.81
CA THR A 174 -7.00 6.97 3.10
C THR A 174 -5.73 6.33 3.65
N THR A 175 -5.00 7.04 4.50
CA THR A 175 -3.80 6.49 5.17
C THR A 175 -4.12 5.45 6.23
N ARG A 176 -5.34 5.43 6.78
CA ARG A 176 -5.77 4.43 7.77
C ARG A 176 -5.98 3.05 7.15
N SER A 177 -6.40 2.98 5.88
CA SER A 177 -6.70 1.70 5.22
C SER A 177 -5.48 0.90 4.76
N VAL A 178 -4.27 1.23 5.22
CA VAL A 178 -3.03 0.49 4.86
C VAL A 178 -3.10 -0.96 5.35
N PHE A 179 -3.64 -1.20 6.54
CA PHE A 179 -3.87 -2.54 7.07
C PHE A 179 -4.88 -3.32 6.23
N ASP A 180 -6.05 -2.73 5.96
CA ASP A 180 -7.07 -3.35 5.13
C ASP A 180 -6.56 -3.67 3.73
N LEU A 181 -5.78 -2.76 3.12
CA LEU A 181 -5.24 -2.98 1.79
C LEU A 181 -4.38 -4.23 1.78
N TRP A 182 -3.47 -4.38 2.75
CA TRP A 182 -2.64 -5.57 2.87
C TRP A 182 -3.50 -6.84 2.93
N ARG A 183 -4.51 -6.86 3.80
CA ARG A 183 -5.42 -8.01 3.93
C ARG A 183 -6.16 -8.31 2.63
N GLU A 184 -6.62 -7.30 1.92
CA GLU A 184 -7.36 -7.51 0.69
C GLU A 184 -6.51 -8.08 -0.44
N LEU A 185 -5.24 -7.71 -0.49
CA LEU A 185 -4.29 -8.19 -1.49
C LEU A 185 -3.96 -9.68 -1.36
N ASP A 186 -4.22 -10.31 -0.20
CA ASP A 186 -4.13 -11.78 -0.06
C ASP A 186 -5.09 -12.52 -1.01
N THR A 187 -6.23 -11.92 -1.36
CA THR A 187 -7.30 -12.58 -2.12
C THR A 187 -7.72 -11.85 -3.39
N ARG A 188 -7.36 -10.58 -3.54
CA ARG A 188 -7.83 -9.70 -4.62
C ARG A 188 -6.69 -8.93 -5.27
N HIS A 189 -6.83 -8.69 -6.57
CA HIS A 189 -6.00 -7.72 -7.26
C HIS A 189 -6.51 -6.29 -7.04
N LEU A 190 -5.63 -5.30 -7.19
CA LEU A 190 -5.97 -3.90 -6.95
C LEU A 190 -7.16 -3.40 -7.78
N GLU A 191 -7.36 -3.91 -9.00
CA GLU A 191 -8.55 -3.60 -9.82
C GLU A 191 -9.87 -3.95 -9.11
N GLY A 192 -9.92 -5.06 -8.38
CA GLY A 192 -11.12 -5.52 -7.67
C GLY A 192 -11.32 -4.84 -6.31
N ILE A 193 -10.35 -4.04 -5.86
CA ILE A 193 -10.38 -3.26 -4.62
C ILE A 193 -10.69 -1.79 -4.93
N ALA A 194 -10.08 -1.28 -6.01
CA ALA A 194 -10.15 0.12 -6.39
C ALA A 194 -11.59 0.57 -6.69
N PRO A 195 -12.04 1.70 -6.11
CA PRO A 195 -13.28 2.33 -6.50
C PRO A 195 -13.29 2.64 -8.01
N GLN A 196 -14.45 2.48 -8.64
CA GLN A 196 -14.57 2.73 -10.07
C GLN A 196 -14.32 4.21 -10.38
N THR A 197 -13.46 4.45 -11.36
CA THR A 197 -13.25 5.79 -11.90
C THR A 197 -14.31 6.13 -12.95
N ILE A 198 -14.75 7.38 -12.96
CA ILE A 198 -15.68 7.90 -13.98
C ILE A 198 -14.89 8.88 -14.84
N GLY A 199 -14.66 8.51 -16.11
CA GLY A 199 -13.88 9.34 -17.04
C GLY A 199 -12.42 9.57 -16.61
N GLY A 200 -11.82 8.64 -15.87
CA GLY A 200 -10.47 8.78 -15.32
C GLY A 200 -10.38 9.58 -14.01
N MET A 201 -11.50 10.12 -13.52
CA MET A 201 -11.55 10.81 -12.23
C MET A 201 -11.74 9.81 -11.09
N HIS A 202 -10.88 9.92 -10.07
CA HIS A 202 -10.97 9.21 -8.80
C HIS A 202 -11.85 10.00 -7.84
N LEU A 203 -13.18 9.90 -8.03
CA LEU A 203 -14.17 10.63 -7.24
C LEU A 203 -14.39 10.05 -5.83
N VAL A 204 -14.00 8.80 -5.64
CA VAL A 204 -14.17 8.07 -4.37
C VAL A 204 -12.78 7.72 -3.84
N MET A 205 -12.54 8.11 -2.59
CA MET A 205 -11.38 7.66 -1.84
C MET A 205 -11.71 6.32 -1.18
N TRP A 206 -10.86 5.33 -1.37
CA TRP A 206 -11.02 4.03 -0.72
C TRP A 206 -10.63 4.13 0.77
N ASP A 207 -11.51 3.66 1.65
CA ASP A 207 -11.38 3.81 3.11
C ASP A 207 -11.35 2.47 3.85
N GLY A 208 -11.15 1.35 3.14
CA GLY A 208 -11.09 0.01 3.73
C GLY A 208 -12.42 -0.72 3.74
N GLN A 209 -13.54 -0.01 3.53
CA GLN A 209 -14.87 -0.59 3.49
C GLN A 209 -15.34 -0.78 2.04
N PHE A 210 -15.96 -1.92 1.75
CA PHE A 210 -16.71 -2.11 0.51
C PHE A 210 -18.06 -1.41 0.65
N THR A 211 -18.31 -0.40 -0.19
CA THR A 211 -19.67 0.07 -0.49
C THR A 211 -20.43 -0.95 -1.33
#